data_AF-A0A961ZKR6-F1
#
_entry.id   AF-A0A961ZKR6-F1
#
_cell.length_a   1.000
_cell.length_b   1.000
_cell.length_c   1.000
_cell.angle_alpha   90.00
_cell.angle_beta   90.00
_cell.angle_gamma   90.00
#
_symmetry.space_group_name_H-M   'P 1'
#
loop_
_entity.id
_entity.type
_entity.pdbx_description
1 polymer ?
#
loop_
_entity_poly.entity_id
_entity_poly.type
_entity_poly.pdbx_seq_one_letter_code
_entity_poly.pdbx_strand_id
1 'polypeptide(L)'
;MTLRLAPGLPLAFLAGCSLAADVAGLPRSGLQPDGRFVLGEDVARLDCRGLRDRIESNFLIVKRAAARVTAEKTAPPPTLVALYERASGGIDGGSASARTMRVKGIEIRALDAEMKRKTCPETDVEARLREITGDAADHGVRPAGG
;
A
#
# COMPACT_ATOMS: atom_id res chain seq x y z
N MET A 1 -17.72 63.78 -8.24
CA MET A 1 -17.63 63.97 -9.71
C MET A 1 -16.15 63.80 -10.06
N THR A 2 -15.65 62.91 -10.90
CA THR A 2 -16.22 61.96 -11.86
C THR A 2 -15.06 61.04 -12.27
N LEU A 3 -15.34 59.74 -12.41
CA LEU A 3 -14.46 58.68 -12.89
C LEU A 3 -13.89 58.98 -14.29
N ARG A 4 -12.66 58.52 -14.56
CA ARG A 4 -12.30 57.95 -15.87
C ARG A 4 -11.55 56.63 -15.71
N LEU A 5 -12.25 55.58 -16.11
CA LEU A 5 -11.80 54.20 -16.27
C LEU A 5 -11.28 53.98 -17.69
N ALA A 6 -10.49 52.90 -17.83
CA ALA A 6 -10.29 52.02 -19.00
C ALA A 6 -9.02 52.26 -19.85
N PRO A 7 -8.55 51.25 -20.60
CA PRO A 7 -8.53 49.80 -20.34
C PRO A 7 -7.17 49.15 -20.72
N GLY A 8 -6.92 47.94 -20.21
CA GLY A 8 -5.95 47.02 -20.83
C GLY A 8 -4.75 46.67 -19.98
N LEU A 9 -4.96 45.88 -18.92
CA LEU A 9 -3.93 44.97 -18.43
C LEU A 9 -4.43 43.54 -18.61
N PRO A 10 -3.70 42.67 -19.32
CA PRO A 10 -4.15 41.32 -19.60
C PRO A 10 -4.22 40.52 -18.29
N LEU A 11 -5.39 39.91 -18.07
CA LEU A 11 -5.58 38.75 -17.20
C LEU A 11 -4.68 37.61 -17.71
N ALA A 12 -3.44 37.57 -17.24
CA ALA A 12 -2.62 36.36 -17.30
C ALA A 12 -3.11 35.39 -16.21
N PHE A 13 -4.20 34.70 -16.53
CA PHE A 13 -4.55 33.42 -15.92
C PHE A 13 -3.51 32.39 -16.36
N LEU A 14 -2.57 32.05 -15.47
CA LEU A 14 -1.86 30.77 -15.39
C LEU A 14 -1.47 30.63 -13.91
N ALA A 15 -2.38 30.23 -13.01
CA ALA A 15 -2.74 28.83 -12.79
C ALA A 15 -1.51 27.91 -12.89
N GLY A 16 -0.60 28.03 -11.91
CA GLY A 16 0.63 27.24 -11.84
C GLY A 16 1.17 27.06 -10.43
N CYS A 17 0.30 26.99 -9.41
CA CYS A 17 0.67 26.72 -8.01
C CYS A 17 0.16 25.36 -7.54
N SER A 18 0.31 24.29 -8.33
CA SER A 18 -0.23 22.97 -7.94
C SER A 18 0.71 21.77 -8.12
N LEU A 19 2.01 21.99 -8.38
CA LEU A 19 2.99 20.89 -8.44
C LEU A 19 4.11 20.98 -7.38
N ALA A 20 3.95 21.84 -6.36
CA ALA A 20 4.94 21.99 -5.28
C ALA A 20 4.45 21.49 -3.90
N ALA A 21 3.35 20.73 -3.84
CA ALA A 21 2.94 20.04 -2.60
C ALA A 21 3.71 18.74 -2.34
N ASP A 22 4.78 18.47 -3.09
CA ASP A 22 5.69 17.33 -2.90
C ASP A 22 6.97 17.68 -2.10
N VAL A 23 7.19 18.94 -1.71
CA VAL A 23 8.47 19.40 -1.12
C VAL A 23 8.33 19.92 0.32
N ALA A 24 7.37 19.39 1.07
CA ALA A 24 7.41 19.45 2.52
C ALA A 24 7.22 18.02 2.98
N GLY A 25 8.26 17.41 3.57
CA GLY A 25 8.34 16.01 4.01
C GLY A 25 7.35 15.61 5.11
N LEU A 26 6.10 16.04 5.00
CA LEU A 26 4.97 15.59 5.78
C LEU A 26 4.65 14.15 5.36
N PRO A 27 4.60 13.21 6.32
CA PRO A 27 4.28 11.83 6.01
C PRO A 27 2.87 11.75 5.43
N ARG A 28 2.75 11.22 4.20
CA ARG A 28 1.46 10.92 3.60
C ARG A 28 0.98 9.57 4.12
N SER A 29 -0.33 9.42 4.25
CA SER A 29 -0.91 8.13 4.59
C SER A 29 -0.58 7.11 3.50
N GLY A 30 -0.20 5.90 3.91
CA GLY A 30 0.22 4.84 3.00
C GLY A 30 1.64 4.33 3.24
N LEU A 31 2.11 3.51 2.29
CA LEU A 31 3.47 2.97 2.31
C LEU A 31 4.47 4.06 1.92
N GLN A 32 5.40 4.33 2.84
CA GLN A 32 6.46 5.31 2.68
C GLN A 32 7.69 4.69 1.99
N PRO A 33 8.58 5.51 1.40
CA PRO A 33 9.81 5.02 0.77
C PRO A 33 10.77 4.29 1.72
N ASP A 34 10.66 4.55 3.03
CA ASP A 34 11.42 3.90 4.09
C ASP A 34 10.88 2.49 4.44
N GLY A 35 9.82 2.03 3.77
CA GLY A 35 9.17 0.74 4.01
C GLY A 35 8.17 0.74 5.16
N ARG A 36 7.98 1.86 5.86
CA ARG A 36 6.97 1.98 6.92
C ARG A 36 5.61 2.32 6.32
N PHE A 37 4.54 1.94 7.00
CA PHE A 37 3.19 2.35 6.63
C PHE A 37 2.67 3.37 7.63
N VAL A 38 2.30 4.55 7.15
CA VAL A 38 1.71 5.62 7.95
C VAL A 38 0.19 5.53 7.83
N LEU A 39 -0.50 5.37 8.96
CA LEU A 39 -1.96 5.37 8.99
C LEU A 39 -2.49 6.78 8.69
N GLY A 40 -3.60 6.86 7.96
CA GLY A 40 -4.36 8.10 7.83
C GLY A 40 -4.90 8.54 9.19
N GLU A 41 -5.07 9.85 9.36
CA GLU A 41 -5.59 10.42 10.60
C GLU A 41 -6.99 9.91 10.94
N ASP A 42 -7.82 9.67 9.91
CA ASP A 42 -9.14 9.06 10.00
C ASP A 42 -9.07 7.64 10.61
N VAL A 43 -8.08 6.85 10.17
CA VAL A 43 -7.87 5.48 10.63
C VAL A 43 -7.25 5.46 12.03
N ALA A 44 -6.29 6.34 12.31
CA ALA A 44 -5.65 6.45 13.62
C ALA A 44 -6.61 6.92 14.72
N ARG A 45 -7.68 7.64 14.36
CA ARG A 45 -8.74 8.07 15.30
C ARG A 45 -9.77 6.99 15.63
N LEU A 46 -9.77 5.85 14.93
CA LEU A 46 -10.69 4.75 15.21
C LEU A 46 -10.50 4.20 16.64
N ASP A 47 -11.58 3.67 17.19
CA ASP A 47 -11.57 2.92 18.43
C ASP A 47 -11.04 1.49 18.20
N CYS A 48 -10.83 0.73 19.27
CA CYS A 48 -10.32 -0.65 19.17
C CYS A 48 -11.19 -1.54 18.26
N ARG A 49 -12.50 -1.30 18.23
CA ARG A 49 -13.43 -2.04 17.37
C ARG A 49 -13.19 -1.70 15.90
N GLY A 50 -13.14 -0.42 15.56
CA GLY A 50 -12.90 0.05 14.19
C GLY A 50 -11.53 -0.36 13.66
N LEU A 51 -10.49 -0.33 14.49
CA LEU A 51 -9.16 -0.82 14.12
C LEU A 51 -9.18 -2.33 13.83
N ARG A 52 -9.83 -3.13 14.68
CA ARG A 52 -9.98 -4.58 14.45
C ARG A 52 -10.75 -4.87 13.18
N ASP A 53 -11.87 -4.19 12.95
CA ASP A 53 -12.69 -4.39 11.74
C ASP A 53 -11.89 -4.04 10.48
N ARG A 54 -11.00 -3.03 10.56
CA ARG A 54 -10.07 -2.68 9.48
C ARG A 54 -9.02 -3.76 9.24
N ILE A 55 -8.45 -4.33 10.30
CA ILE A 55 -7.52 -5.45 10.22
C ILE A 55 -8.19 -6.67 9.55
N GLU A 56 -9.40 -7.03 9.98
CA GLU A 56 -10.16 -8.15 9.38
C GLU A 56 -10.43 -7.93 7.89
N SER A 57 -10.86 -6.72 7.52
CA SER A 57 -11.06 -6.36 6.11
C SER A 57 -9.76 -6.48 5.30
N ASN A 58 -8.65 -6.01 5.85
CA ASN A 58 -7.35 -6.11 5.20
C ASN A 58 -6.87 -7.58 5.10
N PHE A 59 -7.15 -8.44 6.08
CA PHE A 59 -6.86 -9.88 5.99
C PHE A 59 -7.57 -10.53 4.81
N LEU A 60 -8.83 -10.17 4.54
CA LEU A 60 -9.56 -10.67 3.36
C LEU A 60 -8.93 -10.20 2.03
N ILE A 61 -8.32 -9.01 2.01
CA ILE A 61 -7.58 -8.53 0.84
C ILE A 61 -6.29 -9.33 0.67
N VAL A 62 -5.51 -9.51 1.75
CA VAL A 62 -4.28 -10.31 1.72
C VAL A 62 -4.56 -11.74 1.27
N LYS A 63 -5.62 -12.39 1.80
CA LYS A 63 -6.00 -13.75 1.41
C LYS A 63 -6.33 -13.88 -0.08
N ARG A 64 -7.10 -12.92 -0.63
CA ARG A 64 -7.40 -12.90 -2.06
C ARG A 64 -6.17 -12.62 -2.91
N ALA A 65 -5.29 -11.74 -2.46
CA ALA A 65 -4.04 -11.44 -3.13
C ALA A 65 -3.10 -12.65 -3.12
N ALA A 66 -2.96 -13.35 -2.00
CA ALA A 66 -2.18 -14.58 -1.87
C ALA A 66 -2.66 -15.67 -2.85
N ALA A 67 -3.97 -15.92 -2.90
CA ALA A 67 -4.53 -16.87 -3.86
C ALA A 67 -4.23 -16.50 -5.32
N ARG A 68 -4.27 -15.21 -5.66
CA ARG A 68 -3.90 -14.71 -6.99
C ARG A 68 -2.41 -14.85 -7.28
N VAL A 69 -1.54 -14.61 -6.29
CA VAL A 69 -0.09 -14.83 -6.45
C VAL A 69 0.18 -16.28 -6.82
N THR A 70 -0.42 -17.23 -6.10
CA THR A 70 -0.29 -18.65 -6.41
C THR A 70 -0.76 -18.97 -7.83
N ALA A 71 -1.92 -18.45 -8.24
CA ALA A 71 -2.46 -18.64 -9.59
C ALA A 71 -1.60 -17.99 -10.69
N GLU A 72 -1.07 -16.79 -10.47
CA GLU A 72 -0.23 -16.08 -11.42
C GLU A 72 1.13 -16.78 -11.62
N LYS A 73 1.65 -17.42 -10.57
CA LYS A 73 2.88 -18.21 -10.64
C LYS A 73 2.70 -19.50 -11.46
N THR A 74 1.54 -20.15 -11.38
CA THR A 74 1.25 -21.36 -12.16
C THR A 74 0.84 -21.05 -13.59
N ALA A 75 0.30 -19.86 -13.85
CA ALA A 75 -0.07 -19.41 -15.18
C ALA A 75 1.16 -18.98 -16.02
N PRO A 76 1.17 -19.24 -17.34
CA PRO A 76 2.20 -18.71 -18.22
C PRO A 76 2.21 -17.17 -18.17
N PRO A 77 3.39 -16.53 -18.15
CA PRO A 77 3.46 -15.07 -18.09
C PRO A 77 2.88 -14.46 -19.37
N PRO A 78 2.01 -13.45 -19.26
CA PRO A 78 1.35 -12.85 -20.42
C PRO A 78 2.31 -12.00 -21.27
N THR A 79 3.45 -11.59 -20.72
CA THR A 79 4.44 -10.73 -21.37
C THR A 79 5.87 -11.14 -21.00
N LEU A 80 6.83 -10.79 -21.87
CA LEU A 80 8.27 -10.98 -21.59
C LEU A 80 8.74 -10.17 -20.37
N VAL A 81 8.13 -9.00 -20.12
CA VAL A 81 8.39 -8.20 -18.92
C VAL A 81 7.97 -8.96 -17.67
N ALA A 82 6.76 -9.54 -17.65
CA ALA A 82 6.30 -10.34 -16.51
C ALA A 82 7.16 -11.60 -16.29
N LEU A 83 7.65 -12.21 -17.37
CA LEU A 83 8.61 -13.32 -17.27
C LEU A 83 9.93 -12.87 -16.63
N TYR A 84 10.49 -11.74 -17.09
CA TYR A 84 11.72 -11.18 -16.52
C TYR A 84 11.54 -10.76 -15.06
N GLU A 85 10.43 -10.13 -14.69
CA GLU A 85 10.15 -9.72 -13.31
C GLU A 85 9.97 -10.93 -12.37
N ARG A 86 9.34 -12.01 -12.83
CA ARG A 86 9.28 -13.27 -12.08
C ARG A 86 10.65 -13.92 -11.94
N ALA A 87 11.44 -13.94 -13.02
CA ALA A 87 12.76 -14.58 -13.03
C ALA A 87 13.81 -13.81 -12.21
N SER A 88 13.77 -12.48 -12.25
CA SER A 88 14.62 -11.60 -11.43
C SER A 88 14.16 -11.51 -9.99
N GLY A 89 12.97 -12.06 -9.66
CA GLY A 89 12.42 -12.03 -8.32
C GLY A 89 12.25 -10.60 -7.81
N GLY A 90 11.83 -9.66 -8.67
CA GLY A 90 11.73 -8.23 -8.36
C GLY A 90 11.03 -7.95 -7.03
N ILE A 91 11.09 -6.70 -6.52
CA ILE A 91 10.65 -6.35 -5.15
C ILE A 91 9.23 -6.90 -4.83
N ASP A 92 8.35 -6.97 -5.84
CA ASP A 92 6.97 -7.49 -5.78
C ASP A 92 6.77 -8.88 -6.43
N GLY A 93 7.81 -9.68 -6.66
CA GLY A 93 7.71 -10.96 -7.39
C GLY A 93 7.17 -10.84 -8.82
N GLY A 94 7.18 -9.62 -9.38
CA GLY A 94 6.66 -9.31 -10.72
C GLY A 94 5.15 -9.34 -10.85
N SER A 95 4.39 -9.14 -9.77
CA SER A 95 2.93 -9.14 -9.85
C SER A 95 2.23 -8.11 -8.97
N ALA A 96 1.16 -7.53 -9.51
CA ALA A 96 0.31 -6.59 -8.78
C ALA A 96 -0.35 -7.24 -7.55
N SER A 97 -0.62 -8.55 -7.62
CA SER A 97 -1.17 -9.33 -6.52
C SER A 97 -0.16 -9.48 -5.39
N ALA A 98 1.11 -9.78 -5.69
CA ALA A 98 2.17 -9.86 -4.69
C ALA A 98 2.46 -8.49 -4.06
N ARG A 99 2.42 -7.41 -4.85
CA ARG A 99 2.47 -6.04 -4.32
C ARG A 99 1.34 -5.74 -3.35
N THR A 100 0.12 -6.09 -3.73
CA THR A 100 -1.07 -5.87 -2.89
C THR A 100 -0.95 -6.65 -1.57
N MET A 101 -0.54 -7.92 -1.66
CA MET A 101 -0.30 -8.77 -0.50
C MET A 101 0.73 -8.15 0.46
N ARG A 102 1.87 -7.69 -0.06
CA ARG A 102 2.92 -7.05 0.74
C ARG A 102 2.44 -5.76 1.38
N VAL A 103 1.91 -4.82 0.58
CA VAL A 103 1.46 -3.51 1.07
C VAL A 103 0.41 -3.67 2.17
N LYS A 104 -0.57 -4.55 1.96
CA LYS A 104 -1.62 -4.80 2.96
C LYS A 104 -1.12 -5.53 4.19
N GLY A 105 -0.12 -6.41 4.07
CA GLY A 105 0.57 -6.98 5.22
C GLY A 105 1.27 -5.92 6.08
N ILE A 106 1.92 -4.93 5.46
CA ILE A 106 2.54 -3.81 6.19
C ILE A 106 1.47 -2.91 6.82
N GLU A 107 0.36 -2.63 6.13
CA GLU A 107 -0.77 -1.87 6.68
C GLU A 107 -1.38 -2.56 7.91
N ILE A 108 -1.57 -3.88 7.85
CA ILE A 108 -2.06 -4.67 8.99
C ILE A 108 -1.13 -4.55 10.20
N ARG A 109 0.18 -4.62 9.99
CA ARG A 109 1.17 -4.40 11.06
C ARG A 109 1.12 -3.00 11.66
N ALA A 110 0.90 -1.98 10.82
CA ALA A 110 0.73 -0.62 11.31
C ALA A 110 -0.56 -0.45 12.14
N LEU A 111 -1.66 -1.11 11.73
CA LEU A 111 -2.91 -1.15 12.48
C LEU A 111 -2.75 -1.88 13.81
N ASP A 112 -2.03 -3.00 13.84
CA ASP A 112 -1.73 -3.76 15.05
C ASP A 112 -0.88 -2.94 16.04
N ALA A 113 0.14 -2.24 15.53
CA ALA A 113 0.92 -1.31 16.33
C ALA A 113 0.05 -0.20 16.94
N GLU A 114 -0.93 0.32 16.18
CA GLU A 114 -1.88 1.31 16.70
C GLU A 114 -2.82 0.72 17.77
N MET A 115 -3.29 -0.52 17.59
CA MET A 115 -4.07 -1.22 18.61
C MET A 115 -3.28 -1.39 19.91
N LYS A 116 -2.01 -1.78 19.81
CA LYS A 116 -1.10 -1.89 20.97
C LYS A 116 -0.86 -0.55 21.65
N ARG A 117 -0.67 0.52 20.88
CA ARG A 117 -0.55 1.89 21.42
C ARG A 117 -1.78 2.35 22.21
N LYS A 118 -2.96 1.85 21.84
CA LYS A 118 -4.25 2.15 22.50
C LYS A 118 -4.64 1.15 23.59
N THR A 119 -3.78 0.19 23.91
CA THR A 119 -4.04 -0.86 24.92
C THR A 119 -5.30 -1.69 24.58
N CYS A 120 -5.54 -1.92 23.29
CA CYS A 120 -6.62 -2.79 22.83
C CYS A 120 -6.29 -4.27 23.11
N PRO A 121 -7.29 -5.17 23.20
CA PRO A 121 -7.05 -6.60 23.30
C PRO A 121 -6.19 -7.11 22.15
N GLU A 122 -5.12 -7.83 22.47
CA GLU A 122 -4.21 -8.38 21.46
C GLU A 122 -4.89 -9.46 20.63
N THR A 123 -4.55 -9.48 19.34
CA THR A 123 -4.87 -10.55 18.40
C THR A 123 -3.55 -11.04 17.80
N ASP A 124 -3.45 -12.34 17.49
CA ASP A 124 -2.24 -12.89 16.88
C ASP A 124 -2.21 -12.59 15.37
N VAL A 125 -1.94 -11.32 15.07
CA VAL A 125 -1.90 -10.78 13.71
C VAL A 125 -0.78 -11.43 12.89
N GLU A 126 0.39 -11.64 13.50
CA GLU A 126 1.55 -12.19 12.80
C GLU A 126 1.42 -13.68 12.50
N ALA A 127 0.82 -14.49 13.39
CA ALA A 127 0.53 -15.88 13.06
C ALA A 127 -0.47 -15.98 11.89
N ARG A 128 -1.52 -15.16 11.91
CA ARG A 128 -2.52 -15.18 10.83
C ARG A 128 -1.98 -14.66 9.50
N LEU A 129 -1.13 -13.63 9.52
CA LEU A 129 -0.42 -13.19 8.32
C LEU A 129 0.45 -14.31 7.76
N ARG A 130 1.21 -15.02 8.61
CA ARG A 130 2.03 -16.16 8.20
C ARG A 130 1.20 -17.30 7.63
N GLU A 131 0.07 -17.64 8.24
CA GLU A 131 -0.86 -18.65 7.72
C GLU A 131 -1.34 -18.29 6.31
N ILE A 132 -1.79 -17.05 6.10
CA ILE A 132 -2.33 -16.61 4.81
C ILE A 132 -1.25 -16.49 3.72
N THR A 133 -0.05 -16.05 4.10
CA THR A 133 1.03 -15.76 3.13
C THR A 133 1.99 -16.93 2.91
N GLY A 134 2.08 -17.87 3.85
CA GLY A 134 2.92 -19.06 3.78
C GLY A 134 2.63 -19.89 2.54
N ASP A 135 1.35 -20.14 2.26
CA ASP A 135 0.91 -20.85 1.05
C ASP A 135 1.43 -20.19 -0.24
N ALA A 136 1.43 -18.85 -0.32
CA ALA A 136 1.92 -18.12 -1.49
C ALA A 136 3.47 -18.07 -1.56
N ALA A 137 4.13 -18.16 -0.41
CA ALA A 137 5.59 -18.15 -0.27
C ALA A 137 6.21 -19.51 -0.64
N ASP A 138 5.57 -20.63 -0.26
CA ASP A 138 6.04 -21.99 -0.56
C ASP A 138 6.02 -22.29 -2.06
N HIS A 139 5.03 -21.77 -2.78
CA HIS A 139 5.03 -21.78 -4.25
C HIS A 139 6.07 -20.82 -4.88
N GLY A 140 6.87 -20.10 -4.07
CA GLY A 140 7.94 -19.20 -4.49
C GLY A 140 9.36 -19.71 -4.25
N VAL A 141 9.55 -20.87 -3.59
CA VAL A 141 10.88 -21.42 -3.35
C VAL A 141 11.29 -22.29 -4.53
N ARG A 142 11.92 -21.67 -5.54
CA ARG A 142 12.93 -22.37 -6.34
C ARG A 142 14.25 -21.65 -6.09
N PRO A 143 15.23 -22.28 -5.42
CA PRO A 143 16.54 -21.66 -5.26
C PRO A 143 17.13 -21.47 -6.66
N ALA A 144 17.38 -20.21 -7.03
CA ALA A 144 18.30 -19.90 -8.10
C ALA A 144 19.71 -20.19 -7.56
N GLY A 145 20.24 -21.37 -7.84
CA GLY A 145 21.60 -21.72 -7.46
C GLY A 145 21.86 -23.22 -7.48
N GLY A 146 22.53 -23.66 -8.55
CA GLY A 146 23.01 -25.02 -8.81
C GLY A 146 23.47 -25.13 -10.24
#